data_AF-A0A9D7EG35-F1
#
_entry.id   AF-A0A9D7EG35-F1
#
_cell.length_a   1.000
_cell.length_b   1.000
_cell.length_c   1.000
_cell.angle_alpha   90.00
_cell.angle_beta   90.00
_cell.angle_gamma   90.00
#
_symmetry.space_group_name_H-M   'P 1'
#
loop_
_entity.id
_entity.type
_entity.pdbx_description
1 polymer ?
#
loop_
_entity_poly.entity_id
_entity_poly.type
_entity_poly.pdbx_seq_one_letter_code
_entity_poly.pdbx_strand_id
1 'polypeptide(L)'
;MEEVRGYNYVVYEDWITGIDLLFFSGRAGQKMAFVCHPGSDPEVNLQVQFDGYDQMHVEPDGTLQLLFGDQWVELREAVAYQYDANDDIDLLNWTAEYDANTSLGITKFTFGSYDPDPPWCC
;
A
#
# COMPACT_ATOMS: atom_id res chain seq x y z
N MET A 1 -34.70 0.43 4.44
CA MET A 1 -33.65 1.07 3.64
C MET A 1 -32.50 0.10 3.65
N GLU A 2 -32.19 -0.48 2.50
CA GLU A 2 -31.16 -1.52 2.37
C GLU A 2 -29.90 -0.83 1.87
N GLU A 3 -28.90 -0.72 2.76
CA GLU A 3 -27.61 -0.12 2.47
C GLU A 3 -26.75 -1.17 1.75
N VAL A 4 -26.85 -1.20 0.41
CA VAL A 4 -26.00 -2.08 -0.40
C VAL A 4 -24.61 -1.45 -0.48
N ARG A 5 -23.72 -1.82 0.45
CA ARG A 5 -22.30 -1.49 0.38
C ARG A 5 -21.70 -2.20 -0.83
N GLY A 6 -21.25 -1.44 -1.82
CA GLY A 6 -20.55 -1.97 -2.98
C GLY A 6 -19.16 -2.47 -2.57
N TYR A 7 -19.05 -3.72 -2.14
CA TYR A 7 -17.78 -4.40 -1.88
C TYR A 7 -17.10 -4.72 -3.21
N ASN A 8 -16.33 -3.75 -3.76
CA ASN A 8 -15.52 -3.94 -4.96
C ASN A 8 -14.03 -4.04 -4.62
N TYR A 9 -13.71 -4.74 -3.53
CA TYR A 9 -12.33 -4.95 -3.11
C TYR A 9 -12.04 -6.42 -2.85
N VAL A 10 -10.83 -6.83 -3.21
CA VAL A 10 -10.27 -8.15 -2.93
C VAL A 10 -9.33 -7.97 -1.74
N VAL A 11 -9.60 -8.70 -0.66
CA VAL A 11 -8.72 -8.76 0.52
C VAL A 11 -7.96 -10.06 0.48
N TYR A 12 -6.64 -9.96 0.66
CA TYR A 12 -5.79 -11.06 1.05
C TYR A 12 -5.47 -10.87 2.54
N GLU A 13 -6.24 -11.56 3.38
CA GLU A 13 -6.08 -11.54 4.83
C GLU A 13 -4.77 -12.22 5.21
N ASP A 14 -4.04 -11.63 6.16
CA ASP A 14 -2.79 -12.15 6.71
C ASP A 14 -1.76 -12.51 5.61
N TRP A 15 -1.69 -11.68 4.55
CA TRP A 15 -0.76 -11.89 3.43
C TRP A 15 0.69 -11.93 3.91
N ILE A 16 0.99 -11.05 4.87
CA ILE A 16 2.14 -11.11 5.76
C ILE A 16 1.55 -11.14 7.17
N THR A 17 2.20 -11.80 8.13
CA THR A 17 1.71 -11.90 9.50
C THR A 17 1.29 -10.54 10.07
N GLY A 18 -0.02 -10.37 10.28
CA GLY A 18 -0.62 -9.13 10.78
C GLY A 18 -0.76 -8.00 9.74
N ILE A 19 -0.65 -8.27 8.44
CA ILE A 19 -0.85 -7.30 7.37
C ILE A 19 -1.75 -7.87 6.28
N ASP A 20 -2.87 -7.19 6.02
CA ASP A 20 -3.76 -7.52 4.91
C ASP A 20 -3.41 -6.71 3.66
N LEU A 21 -3.56 -7.34 2.49
CA LEU A 21 -3.40 -6.69 1.19
C LEU A 21 -4.75 -6.51 0.51
N LEU A 22 -5.11 -5.25 0.25
CA LEU A 22 -6.38 -4.87 -0.36
C LEU A 22 -6.16 -4.35 -1.77
N PHE A 23 -6.86 -4.94 -2.74
CA PHE A 23 -6.98 -4.40 -4.09
C PHE A 23 -8.38 -3.89 -4.33
N PHE A 24 -8.52 -2.66 -4.81
CA PHE A 24 -9.81 -2.09 -5.11
C PHE A 24 -9.73 -1.17 -6.33
N SER A 25 -10.85 -0.98 -7.00
CA SER A 25 -10.93 -0.10 -8.16
C SER A 25 -11.70 1.17 -7.81
N GLY A 26 -11.17 2.30 -8.22
CA GLY A 26 -11.82 3.60 -8.08
C GLY A 26 -11.83 4.35 -9.41
N ARG A 27 -12.43 5.55 -9.40
CA ARG A 27 -12.49 6.43 -10.58
C ARG A 27 -11.11 6.81 -11.15
N ALA A 28 -10.07 6.72 -10.33
CA ALA A 28 -8.68 7.02 -10.68
C ALA A 28 -7.87 5.77 -11.11
N GLY A 29 -8.48 4.60 -11.22
CA GLY A 29 -7.81 3.35 -11.56
C GLY A 29 -7.77 2.34 -10.42
N GLN A 30 -6.92 1.33 -10.58
CA GLN A 30 -6.66 0.31 -9.54
C GLN A 30 -5.89 0.95 -8.39
N LYS A 31 -6.26 0.58 -7.17
CA LYS A 31 -5.65 0.99 -5.92
C LYS A 31 -5.24 -0.24 -5.14
N MET A 32 -4.13 -0.08 -4.42
CA MET A 32 -3.57 -1.08 -3.53
C MET A 32 -3.43 -0.43 -2.15
N ALA A 33 -3.81 -1.14 -1.10
CA ALA A 33 -3.60 -0.73 0.28
C ALA A 33 -3.07 -1.89 1.10
N PHE A 34 -2.20 -1.58 2.04
CA PHE A 34 -1.71 -2.51 3.05
C PHE A 34 -2.32 -2.09 4.38
N VAL A 35 -3.08 -2.98 5.02
CA VAL A 35 -3.68 -2.74 6.32
C VAL A 35 -2.82 -3.45 7.36
N CYS A 36 -2.09 -2.69 8.15
CA CYS A 36 -1.21 -3.21 9.19
C CYS A 36 -2.01 -3.32 10.49
N HIS A 37 -2.20 -4.54 10.99
CA HIS A 37 -2.89 -4.81 12.25
C HIS A 37 -1.98 -4.49 13.46
N PRO A 38 -2.55 -4.22 14.64
CA PRO A 38 -1.78 -3.99 15.85
C PRO A 38 -0.77 -5.11 16.13
N GLY A 39 0.46 -4.73 16.47
CA GLY A 39 1.57 -5.67 16.66
C GLY A 39 2.23 -6.21 15.39
N SER A 40 1.80 -5.79 14.19
CA SER A 40 2.55 -6.02 12.95
C SER A 40 3.77 -5.12 12.85
N ASP A 41 4.83 -5.62 12.23
CA ASP A 41 6.05 -4.86 11.93
C ASP A 41 6.16 -4.70 10.41
N PRO A 42 5.62 -3.61 9.84
CA PRO A 42 5.65 -3.39 8.40
C PRO A 42 7.03 -2.99 7.87
N GLU A 43 7.90 -2.39 8.70
CA GLU A 43 9.25 -1.96 8.30
C GLU A 43 10.17 -3.13 7.93
N VAL A 44 10.02 -4.25 8.65
CA VAL A 44 10.81 -5.46 8.45
C VAL A 44 10.21 -6.33 7.34
N ASN A 45 8.88 -6.37 7.23
CA ASN A 45 8.21 -7.42 6.46
C ASN A 45 7.63 -6.98 5.10
N LEU A 46 7.42 -5.68 4.86
CA LEU A 46 6.75 -5.23 3.64
C LEU A 46 7.73 -4.96 2.49
N GLN A 47 7.89 -5.96 1.62
CA GLN A 47 8.59 -5.84 0.33
C GLN A 47 7.70 -6.35 -0.79
N VAL A 48 7.58 -5.58 -1.86
CA VAL A 48 6.83 -5.98 -3.06
C VAL A 48 7.82 -6.27 -4.17
N GLN A 49 7.80 -7.48 -4.68
CA GLN A 49 8.55 -7.85 -5.89
C GLN A 49 7.61 -7.79 -7.09
N PHE A 50 7.99 -7.02 -8.10
CA PHE A 50 7.34 -7.00 -9.40
C PHE A 50 8.07 -7.98 -10.32
N ASP A 51 7.33 -8.90 -10.94
CA ASP A 51 7.85 -9.83 -11.93
C ASP A 51 7.18 -9.59 -13.29
N GLY A 52 7.91 -9.84 -14.37
CA GLY A 52 7.38 -9.72 -15.74
C GLY A 52 7.28 -8.29 -16.29
N TYR A 53 7.95 -7.33 -15.65
CA TYR A 53 8.09 -5.98 -16.18
C TYR A 53 9.23 -5.91 -17.20
N ASP A 54 9.07 -5.05 -18.20
CA ASP A 54 10.12 -4.73 -19.18
C ASP A 54 11.01 -3.57 -18.69
N GLN A 55 10.39 -2.58 -18.04
CA GLN A 55 11.07 -1.42 -17.48
C GLN A 55 10.46 -1.00 -16.14
N MET A 56 11.29 -0.52 -15.23
CA MET A 56 10.90 -0.03 -13.91
C MET A 56 11.74 1.20 -13.57
N HIS A 57 11.10 2.28 -13.14
CA HIS A 57 11.77 3.45 -12.60
C HIS A 57 10.89 4.19 -11.60
N VAL A 58 11.52 4.94 -10.70
CA VAL A 58 10.85 5.85 -9.78
C VAL A 58 11.03 7.26 -10.32
N GLU A 59 9.93 7.94 -10.57
CA GLU A 59 9.92 9.33 -11.03
C GLU A 59 10.35 10.29 -9.90
N PRO A 60 10.82 11.50 -10.22
CA PRO A 60 11.23 12.49 -9.21
C PRO A 60 10.10 12.92 -8.26
N ASP A 61 8.84 12.64 -8.61
CA ASP A 61 7.66 12.88 -7.77
C ASP A 61 7.30 11.70 -6.86
N GLY A 62 8.15 10.66 -6.81
CA GLY A 62 7.94 9.46 -6.01
C GLY A 62 7.01 8.43 -6.65
N THR A 63 6.50 8.66 -7.86
CA THR A 63 5.66 7.68 -8.56
C THR A 63 6.50 6.52 -9.08
N LEU A 64 6.11 5.29 -8.76
CA LEU A 64 6.68 4.09 -9.35
C LEU A 64 6.02 3.82 -10.70
N GLN A 65 6.81 3.80 -11.78
CA GLN A 65 6.36 3.44 -13.12
C GLN A 65 6.90 2.08 -13.53
N LEU A 66 5.99 1.23 -14.02
CA LEU A 66 6.27 -0.12 -14.51
C LEU A 66 5.75 -0.24 -15.94
N LEU A 67 6.59 -0.70 -16.86
CA LEU A 67 6.18 -1.05 -18.23
C LEU A 67 5.92 -2.56 -18.29
N PHE A 68 4.71 -2.93 -18.69
CA PHE A 68 4.31 -4.30 -18.98
C PHE A 68 3.91 -4.41 -20.46
N GLY A 69 4.79 -4.93 -21.30
CA GLY A 69 4.61 -4.94 -22.75
C GLY A 69 4.52 -3.51 -23.29
N ASP A 70 3.35 -3.13 -23.80
CA ASP A 70 3.09 -1.80 -24.36
C ASP A 70 2.32 -0.86 -23.41
N GLN A 71 2.12 -1.26 -22.14
CA GLN A 71 1.32 -0.51 -21.18
C GLN A 71 2.14 -0.05 -19.96
N TRP A 72 2.07 1.25 -19.67
CA TRP A 72 2.59 1.83 -18.44
C TRP A 72 1.57 1.69 -17.31
N VAL A 73 2.04 1.20 -16.17
CA VAL A 73 1.31 1.15 -14.91
C VAL A 73 2.01 2.11 -13.94
N GLU A 74 1.24 3.04 -13.41
CA GLU A 74 1.71 4.04 -12.44
C GLU A 74 1.17 3.70 -11.05
N LEU A 75 2.07 3.56 -10.08
CA LEU A 75 1.76 3.42 -8.67
C LEU A 75 2.25 4.69 -7.96
N ARG A 76 1.31 5.56 -7.61
CA ARG A 76 1.61 6.78 -6.85
C ARG A 76 1.98 6.43 -5.41
N GLU A 77 2.70 7.33 -4.73
CA GLU A 77 3.07 7.15 -3.33
C GLU A 77 1.85 6.81 -2.47
N ALA A 78 2.05 5.89 -1.52
CA ALA A 78 1.00 5.49 -0.62
C ALA A 78 0.84 6.54 0.49
N VAL A 79 -0.39 7.03 0.66
CA VAL A 79 -0.74 7.89 1.79
C VAL A 79 -0.87 7.02 3.03
N ALA A 80 -0.14 7.35 4.08
CA ALA A 80 -0.24 6.68 5.36
C ALA A 80 -1.30 7.37 6.24
N TYR A 81 -2.18 6.57 6.84
CA TYR A 81 -3.19 7.04 7.77
C TYR A 81 -3.42 5.95 8.82
N GLN A 82 -3.86 6.37 10.00
CA GLN A 82 -4.26 5.50 11.11
C GLN A 82 -5.69 5.84 11.52
N TYR A 83 -6.36 4.91 12.18
CA TYR A 83 -7.61 5.20 12.87
C TYR A 83 -7.30 5.45 14.35
N ASP A 84 -7.96 6.46 14.93
CA ASP A 84 -7.92 6.70 16.37
C ASP A 84 -8.94 5.81 17.11
N ALA A 85 -9.00 5.93 18.44
CA ALA A 85 -9.92 5.15 19.28
C ALA A 85 -11.43 5.44 19.02
N ASN A 86 -11.76 6.44 18.22
CA ASN A 86 -13.12 6.85 17.86
C ASN A 86 -13.47 6.52 16.40
N ASP A 87 -12.64 5.73 15.70
CA ASP A 87 -12.74 5.45 14.26
C ASP A 87 -12.54 6.71 13.38
N ASP A 88 -11.93 7.77 13.91
CA ASP A 88 -11.56 8.95 13.12
C ASP A 88 -10.22 8.72 12.40
N ILE A 89 -10.11 9.20 11.16
CA ILE A 89 -8.89 9.08 10.35
C ILE A 89 -7.88 10.14 10.78
N ASP A 90 -6.77 9.67 11.33
CA ASP A 90 -5.56 10.45 11.59
C ASP A 90 -4.58 10.27 10.43
N LEU A 91 -4.40 11.34 9.64
CA LEU A 91 -3.39 11.36 8.60
C LEU A 91 -1.99 11.45 9.22
N LEU A 92 -1.13 10.49 8.87
CA LEU A 92 0.25 10.52 9.31
C LEU A 92 1.02 11.58 8.51
N ASN A 93 2.00 12.21 9.14
CA ASN A 93 2.80 13.29 8.56
C ASN A 93 3.90 12.79 7.60
N TRP A 94 3.82 11.55 7.16
CA TRP A 94 4.74 10.91 6.24
C TRP A 94 3.96 10.16 5.15
N THR A 95 4.54 10.10 3.96
CA THR A 95 4.08 9.23 2.87
C THR A 95 5.03 8.06 2.74
N ALA A 96 4.52 6.90 2.33
CA ALA A 96 5.38 5.76 2.10
C ALA A 96 6.13 5.97 0.78
N GLU A 97 7.44 6.16 0.87
CA GLU A 97 8.31 6.33 -0.30
C GLU A 97 8.74 4.96 -0.83
N TYR A 98 8.80 4.85 -2.16
CA TYR A 98 9.30 3.64 -2.84
C TYR A 98 10.83 3.67 -2.90
N ASP A 99 11.48 2.78 -2.17
CA ASP A 99 12.89 2.44 -2.38
C ASP A 99 12.96 1.24 -3.34
N ALA A 100 13.11 1.54 -4.63
CA ALA A 100 13.10 0.56 -5.70
C ALA A 100 14.52 0.07 -6.03
N ASN A 101 14.76 -1.22 -5.80
CA ASN A 101 15.88 -1.92 -6.43
C ASN A 101 15.46 -2.38 -7.83
N THR A 102 15.63 -1.50 -8.81
CA THR A 102 15.26 -1.73 -10.22
C THR A 102 15.96 -2.92 -10.88
N SER A 103 17.06 -3.41 -10.29
CA SER A 103 17.79 -4.60 -10.78
C SER A 103 17.16 -5.91 -10.32
N LEU A 104 16.39 -5.87 -9.23
CA LEU A 104 15.72 -7.03 -8.63
C LEU A 104 14.19 -6.95 -8.73
N GLY A 105 13.63 -5.81 -9.19
CA GLY A 105 12.19 -5.59 -9.23
C GLY A 105 11.56 -5.43 -7.86
N ILE A 106 12.37 -5.20 -6.82
CA ILE A 106 11.89 -5.13 -5.44
C ILE A 106 11.67 -3.66 -5.09
N THR A 107 10.52 -3.36 -4.52
CA THR A 107 10.23 -2.08 -3.91
C THR A 107 9.98 -2.27 -2.43
N LYS A 108 10.76 -1.53 -1.64
CA LYS A 108 10.54 -1.38 -0.20
C LYS A 108 9.79 -0.08 0.06
N PHE A 109 8.92 -0.09 1.06
CA PHE A 109 8.32 1.12 1.60
C PHE A 109 9.17 1.65 2.73
N THR A 110 9.53 2.94 2.66
CA THR A 110 10.12 3.63 3.81
C THR A 110 8.97 4.18 4.66
N PHE A 111 8.87 3.70 5.89
CA PHE A 111 7.87 4.15 6.85
C PHE A 111 8.46 5.29 7.68
N GLY A 112 7.61 6.26 8.05
CA GLY A 112 7.95 7.23 9.08
C GLY A 112 7.73 6.65 10.48
N SER A 113 7.48 7.50 11.48
CA SER A 113 7.09 7.03 12.81
C SER A 113 5.76 6.27 12.73
N TYR A 114 5.83 4.94 12.78
CA TYR A 114 4.71 4.03 12.92
C TYR A 114 4.61 3.60 14.38
N ASP A 115 3.47 3.84 15.03
CA ASP A 115 3.17 3.36 16.37
C ASP A 115 2.31 2.10 16.26
N PRO A 116 2.82 0.91 16.62
CA PRO A 116 2.06 -0.34 16.55
C PRO A 116 1.10 -0.56 17.74
N ASP A 117 1.13 0.32 18.75
CA ASP A 117 0.35 0.20 20.00
C ASP A 117 -1.10 0.75 19.96
N PRO A 118 -1.56 1.64 19.05
CA PRO A 118 -2.95 2.03 19.03
C PRO A 118 -3.81 0.82 18.65
N PRO A 119 -4.89 0.57 19.40
CA PRO A 119 -5.77 -0.53 19.10
C PRO A 119 -6.66 -0.10 17.91
N TRP A 120 -6.95 -1.04 17.01
CA TRP A 120 -7.97 -0.96 15.94
C TRP A 120 -7.58 -0.20 14.66
N CYS A 121 -7.48 -0.94 13.56
CA CYS A 121 -7.86 -0.46 12.23
C CYS A 121 -8.78 -1.54 11.64
N CYS A 122 -10.04 -1.19 11.41
CA CYS A 122 -11.05 -2.04 10.75
C CYS A 122 -11.13 -1.72 9.25
#